data_AF-A0A3B8Z028-F1
#
_entry.id   AF-A0A3B8Z028-F1
#
_cell.length_a   1.000
_cell.length_b   1.000
_cell.length_c   1.000
_cell.angle_alpha   90.00
_cell.angle_beta   90.00
_cell.angle_gamma   90.00
#
_symmetry.space_group_name_H-M   'P 1'
#
loop_
_entity.id
_entity.type
_entity.pdbx_description
1 polymer ?
#
loop_
_entity_poly.entity_id
_entity_poly.type
_entity_poly.pdbx_seq_one_letter_code
_entity_poly.pdbx_strand_id
1 'polypeptide(L)'
;MSEERRGAMRPGDQTIFDRSPATLSTHFHYWGRVEAPPMHSPLYTELSYGVATDADLLKIAAHTGPAQPAPNNLFAGVQYLLLQGADHSLRRHYPVLSGSERPMEPAFPEFRDFCLAHRAELEVLVAERRTQTNAVRRSAALRPAFAVLAQEEARSLALIEVGTSAGLNLLWDHYRIEYQMRSGRNQIAGPQDSTVHIHADADGPLPDVGASVPVSSRMGIDTNPIDIDDKDAICWLHALIFPEHVERYGWLDRALEIAREHRPRVVAADVIDVIEGEIEACPSDAIPVVFATLVLYQFPKDALERFLGALDRAARKRSFWMLSMEPDGAGSCDLMAIRFAAGRRVVRKLADVHPHGWSIVWSDEKDVGGSVGGDARGLWDLVPATT
;
A
#
# COMPACT_ATOMS: atom_id res chain seq x y z
N MET A 1 -28.33 1.28 -15.41
CA MET A 1 -26.89 0.95 -15.51
C MET A 1 -26.35 1.72 -16.71
N SER A 2 -25.88 2.95 -16.48
CA SER A 2 -25.43 3.85 -17.55
C SER A 2 -24.00 3.51 -17.99
N GLU A 3 -23.70 3.79 -19.26
CA GLU A 3 -22.41 3.62 -19.93
C GLU A 3 -21.24 4.45 -19.34
N GLU A 4 -21.43 5.13 -18.20
CA GLU A 4 -20.50 6.09 -17.60
C GLU A 4 -19.44 5.48 -16.67
N ARG A 5 -19.47 4.16 -16.40
CA ARG A 5 -18.42 3.47 -15.62
C ARG A 5 -17.13 3.17 -16.41
N ARG A 6 -17.01 3.63 -17.66
CA ARG A 6 -15.86 3.34 -18.54
C ARG A 6 -14.58 4.13 -18.26
N GLY A 7 -14.56 5.02 -17.27
CA GLY A 7 -13.45 5.94 -16.99
C GLY A 7 -12.51 5.57 -15.84
N ALA A 8 -12.47 4.32 -15.38
CA ALA A 8 -11.39 3.87 -14.52
C ALA A 8 -10.12 3.70 -15.37
N MET A 9 -9.06 4.44 -15.02
CA MET A 9 -7.73 4.25 -15.63
C MET A 9 -7.28 2.83 -15.27
N ARG A 10 -7.20 1.96 -16.29
CA ARG A 10 -7.03 0.52 -16.06
C ARG A 10 -5.58 0.20 -15.68
N PRO A 11 -5.34 -0.80 -14.82
CA PRO A 11 -4.00 -1.40 -14.71
C PRO A 11 -3.52 -1.82 -16.10
N GLY A 12 -2.40 -1.25 -16.56
CA GLY A 12 -1.81 -1.51 -17.88
C GLY A 12 -2.17 -0.52 -19.00
N ASP A 13 -2.89 0.57 -18.71
CA ASP A 13 -3.09 1.65 -19.68
C ASP A 13 -1.77 2.41 -19.88
N GLN A 14 -1.07 2.18 -20.99
CA GLN A 14 0.26 2.78 -21.28
C GLN A 14 0.26 4.32 -21.30
N THR A 15 -0.92 4.94 -21.30
CA THR A 15 -1.11 6.39 -21.21
C THR A 15 -0.66 6.97 -19.86
N ILE A 16 -0.60 6.18 -18.78
CA ILE A 16 -0.14 6.65 -17.46
C ILE A 16 1.32 7.13 -17.45
N PHE A 17 2.11 6.65 -18.42
CA PHE A 17 3.53 6.96 -18.57
C PHE A 17 3.79 8.08 -19.57
N ASP A 18 2.78 8.51 -20.32
CA ASP A 18 2.90 9.70 -21.16
C ASP A 18 2.98 10.95 -20.28
N ARG A 19 3.98 11.77 -20.56
CA ARG A 19 4.29 13.03 -19.86
C ARG A 19 3.91 14.26 -20.68
N SER A 20 3.15 14.08 -21.76
CA SER A 20 2.57 15.19 -22.49
C SER A 20 1.65 16.02 -21.57
N PRO A 21 1.61 17.36 -21.73
CA PRO A 21 0.77 18.21 -20.89
C PRO A 21 -0.72 17.82 -20.92
N ALA A 22 -1.23 17.36 -22.06
CA ALA A 22 -2.63 16.94 -22.19
C ALA A 22 -2.94 15.68 -21.35
N THR A 23 -2.02 14.71 -21.37
CA THR A 23 -2.16 13.48 -20.58
C THR A 23 -2.01 13.77 -19.09
N LEU A 24 -1.01 14.56 -18.69
CA LEU A 24 -0.84 14.99 -17.30
C LEU A 24 -2.07 15.77 -16.79
N SER A 25 -2.61 16.70 -17.58
CA SER A 25 -3.86 17.40 -17.25
C SER A 25 -4.99 16.40 -16.96
N THR A 26 -5.14 15.37 -17.79
CA THR A 26 -6.15 14.32 -17.60
C THR A 26 -5.90 13.52 -16.32
N HIS A 27 -4.64 13.19 -16.00
CA HIS A 27 -4.28 12.49 -14.78
C HIS A 27 -4.60 13.30 -13.52
N PHE A 28 -4.22 14.58 -13.48
CA PHE A 28 -4.54 15.44 -12.33
C PHE A 28 -6.05 15.61 -12.19
N HIS A 29 -6.79 15.83 -13.28
CA HIS A 29 -8.25 15.89 -13.21
C HIS A 29 -8.86 14.56 -12.71
N TYR A 30 -8.35 13.41 -13.16
CA TYR A 30 -8.78 12.11 -12.65
C TYR A 30 -8.52 11.99 -11.15
N TRP A 31 -7.32 12.35 -10.72
CA TRP A 31 -6.89 12.25 -9.33
C TRP A 31 -7.76 13.11 -8.40
N GLY A 32 -8.04 14.36 -8.78
CA GLY A 32 -8.93 15.24 -8.03
C GLY A 32 -10.39 14.77 -8.00
N ARG A 33 -10.84 14.03 -9.03
CA ARG A 33 -12.21 13.51 -9.09
C ARG A 33 -12.40 12.17 -8.39
N VAL A 34 -11.39 11.30 -8.44
CA VAL A 34 -11.52 9.87 -8.14
C VAL A 34 -10.64 9.42 -6.98
N GLU A 35 -9.40 9.90 -6.89
CA GLU A 35 -8.41 9.40 -5.91
C GLU A 35 -8.43 10.20 -4.61
N ALA A 36 -8.46 11.53 -4.70
CA ALA A 36 -8.43 12.43 -3.54
C ALA A 36 -9.69 12.34 -2.66
N PRO A 37 -10.92 12.30 -3.22
CA PRO A 37 -12.12 12.38 -2.41
C PRO A 37 -12.36 11.18 -1.47
N PRO A 38 -12.17 9.91 -1.90
CA PRO A 38 -12.27 8.75 -0.98
C PRO A 38 -11.23 8.79 0.14
N MET A 39 -10.12 9.49 -0.09
CA MET A 39 -9.08 9.75 0.90
C MET A 39 -9.36 10.97 1.78
N HIS A 40 -10.57 11.55 1.70
CA HIS A 40 -11.02 12.72 2.45
C HIS A 40 -10.05 13.90 2.39
N SER A 41 -9.42 14.14 1.23
CA SER A 41 -8.45 15.22 1.04
C SER A 41 -9.02 16.35 0.17
N PRO A 42 -9.74 17.32 0.76
CA PRO A 42 -10.19 18.49 0.01
C PRO A 42 -9.02 19.35 -0.49
N LEU A 43 -7.87 19.36 0.21
CA LEU A 43 -6.68 20.07 -0.27
C LEU A 43 -6.21 19.49 -1.60
N TYR A 44 -5.89 18.21 -1.65
CA TYR A 44 -5.37 17.63 -2.88
C TYR A 44 -6.42 17.50 -3.97
N THR A 45 -7.72 17.46 -3.63
CA THR A 45 -8.82 17.62 -4.59
C THR A 45 -8.72 18.95 -5.32
N GLU A 46 -8.66 20.07 -4.58
CA GLU A 46 -8.55 21.41 -5.17
C GLU A 46 -7.27 21.58 -5.97
N LEU A 47 -6.12 21.22 -5.38
CA LEU A 47 -4.81 21.39 -6.02
C LEU A 47 -4.73 20.60 -7.32
N SER A 48 -5.34 19.42 -7.38
CA SER A 48 -5.40 18.61 -8.60
C SER A 48 -6.12 19.31 -9.75
N TYR A 49 -7.29 19.91 -9.49
CA TYR A 49 -8.00 20.67 -10.53
C TYR A 49 -7.22 21.91 -10.95
N GLY A 50 -6.56 22.59 -10.01
CA GLY A 50 -5.70 23.72 -10.32
C GLY A 50 -4.52 23.33 -11.22
N VAL A 51 -3.75 22.31 -10.84
CA VAL A 51 -2.60 21.81 -11.61
C VAL A 51 -3.03 21.34 -13.00
N ALA A 52 -4.18 20.67 -13.12
CA ALA A 52 -4.69 20.21 -14.41
C ALA A 52 -4.86 21.34 -15.45
N THR A 53 -5.02 22.59 -14.99
CA THR A 53 -5.22 23.75 -15.87
C THR A 53 -4.01 24.69 -15.95
N ASP A 54 -2.91 24.39 -15.26
CA ASP A 54 -1.72 25.24 -15.20
C ASP A 54 -0.56 24.67 -16.01
N ALA A 55 -0.24 25.33 -17.13
CA ALA A 55 0.81 24.88 -18.04
C ALA A 55 2.21 24.86 -17.41
N ASP A 56 2.49 25.69 -16.42
CA ASP A 56 3.81 25.77 -15.79
C ASP A 56 3.99 24.70 -14.72
N LEU A 57 2.93 24.33 -14.00
CA LEU A 57 2.93 23.20 -13.06
C LEU A 57 2.93 21.86 -13.80
N LEU A 58 2.23 21.75 -14.93
CA LEU A 58 2.28 20.56 -15.78
C LEU A 58 3.69 20.32 -16.34
N LYS A 59 4.48 21.38 -16.63
CA LYS A 59 5.89 21.24 -17.00
C LYS A 59 6.71 20.64 -15.87
N ILE A 60 6.52 21.09 -14.62
CA ILE A 60 7.21 20.51 -13.45
C ILE A 60 6.83 19.02 -13.34
N ALA A 61 5.53 18.72 -13.37
CA ALA A 61 5.03 17.35 -13.27
C ALA A 61 5.55 16.43 -14.39
N ALA A 62 5.86 16.97 -15.58
CA ALA A 62 6.41 16.21 -16.70
C ALA A 62 7.81 15.64 -16.44
N HIS A 63 8.55 16.17 -15.46
CA HIS A 63 9.82 15.59 -15.00
C HIS A 63 9.63 14.29 -14.23
N THR A 64 8.40 13.95 -13.81
CA THR A 64 8.13 12.72 -13.06
C THR A 64 8.61 11.48 -13.83
N GLY A 65 9.42 10.64 -13.17
CA GLY A 65 9.95 9.42 -13.75
C GLY A 65 8.85 8.57 -14.42
N PRO A 66 9.13 7.90 -15.55
CA PRO A 66 8.11 7.34 -16.43
C PRO A 66 7.18 6.35 -15.73
N ALA A 67 7.64 5.59 -14.73
CA ALA A 67 6.82 4.63 -13.99
C ALA A 67 6.25 5.16 -12.66
N GLN A 68 6.23 6.48 -12.44
CA GLN A 68 5.79 7.10 -11.19
C GLN A 68 4.49 7.92 -11.36
N PRO A 69 3.60 7.94 -10.36
CA PRO A 69 2.39 8.75 -10.42
C PRO A 69 2.72 10.24 -10.22
N ALA A 70 2.56 11.03 -11.28
CA ALA A 70 2.89 12.47 -11.27
C ALA A 70 2.16 13.29 -10.19
N PRO A 71 0.86 13.07 -9.90
CA PRO A 71 0.19 13.77 -8.80
C PRO A 71 0.83 13.51 -7.45
N ASN A 72 1.07 12.23 -7.11
CA ASN A 72 1.71 11.85 -5.84
C ASN A 72 3.11 12.44 -5.72
N ASN A 73 3.93 12.36 -6.77
CA ASN A 73 5.30 12.89 -6.75
C ASN A 73 5.32 14.41 -6.60
N LEU A 74 4.48 15.15 -7.35
CA LEU A 74 4.43 16.61 -7.24
C LEU A 74 3.96 17.05 -5.85
N PHE A 75 2.87 16.46 -5.36
CA PHE A 75 2.32 16.82 -4.06
C PHE A 75 3.26 16.46 -2.91
N ALA A 76 3.88 15.27 -2.96
CA ALA A 76 4.92 14.89 -2.01
C ALA A 76 6.16 15.78 -2.13
N GLY A 77 6.56 16.21 -3.34
CA GLY A 77 7.63 17.19 -3.54
C GLY A 77 7.39 18.48 -2.79
N VAL A 78 6.19 19.05 -2.93
CA VAL A 78 5.79 20.27 -2.21
C VAL A 78 5.74 20.03 -0.71
N GLN A 79 5.06 18.98 -0.26
CA GLN A 79 4.94 18.66 1.16
C GLN A 79 6.31 18.36 1.80
N TYR A 80 7.24 17.71 1.08
CA TYR A 80 8.61 17.45 1.51
C TYR A 80 9.37 18.76 1.75
N LEU A 81 9.35 19.70 0.82
CA LEU A 81 10.03 21.00 1.00
C LEU A 81 9.44 21.78 2.20
N LEU A 82 8.12 21.71 2.37
CA LEU A 82 7.48 22.30 3.55
C LEU A 82 7.88 21.55 4.84
N LEU A 83 7.96 20.21 4.85
CA LEU A 83 8.46 19.45 6.01
C LEU A 83 9.93 19.78 6.34
N GLN A 84 10.76 20.05 5.33
CA GLN A 84 12.15 20.50 5.50
C GLN A 84 12.28 21.94 6.00
N GLY A 85 11.17 22.66 6.16
CA GLY A 85 11.15 23.97 6.78
C GLY A 85 11.14 25.15 5.81
N ALA A 86 10.79 24.95 4.54
CA ALA A 86 10.54 26.07 3.62
C ALA A 86 9.50 27.03 4.23
N ASP A 87 9.86 28.31 4.31
CA ASP A 87 9.02 29.37 4.88
C ASP A 87 8.12 29.96 3.79
N HIS A 88 6.82 29.63 3.87
CA HIS A 88 5.83 30.05 2.89
C HIS A 88 4.42 30.00 3.49
N SER A 89 3.53 30.91 3.06
CA SER A 89 2.15 30.96 3.59
C SER A 89 1.38 29.66 3.35
N LEU A 90 1.67 28.96 2.25
CA LEU A 90 1.10 27.65 1.87
C LEU A 90 1.06 26.63 3.03
N ARG A 91 2.04 26.67 3.94
CA ARG A 91 2.11 25.78 5.12
C ARG A 91 0.79 25.73 5.90
N ARG A 92 0.07 26.84 6.00
CA ARG A 92 -1.20 26.94 6.74
C ARG A 92 -2.31 26.03 6.20
N HIS A 93 -2.21 25.62 4.94
CA HIS A 93 -3.19 24.75 4.29
C HIS A 93 -2.94 23.26 4.53
N TYR A 94 -1.83 22.89 5.17
CA TYR A 94 -1.43 21.50 5.44
C TYR A 94 -1.62 21.21 6.94
N PRO A 95 -2.70 20.52 7.36
CA PRO A 95 -3.00 20.28 8.77
C PRO A 95 -1.85 19.62 9.55
N VAL A 96 -1.12 18.71 8.92
CA VAL A 96 0.07 18.08 9.52
C VAL A 96 1.20 19.07 9.84
N LEU A 97 1.28 20.20 9.14
CA LEU A 97 2.29 21.24 9.36
C LEU A 97 1.77 22.39 10.23
N SER A 98 0.51 22.77 10.07
CA SER A 98 -0.10 23.88 10.81
C SER A 98 -0.58 23.48 12.20
N GLY A 99 -0.86 22.19 12.43
CA GLY A 99 -1.49 21.70 13.65
C GLY A 99 -2.95 22.12 13.82
N SER A 100 -3.56 22.67 12.77
CA SER A 100 -4.94 23.17 12.77
C SER A 100 -5.70 22.69 11.55
N GLU A 101 -7.03 22.80 11.60
CA GLU A 101 -7.84 22.64 10.39
C GLU A 101 -7.42 23.63 9.30
N ARG A 102 -7.60 23.18 8.05
CA ARG A 102 -7.28 23.97 6.87
C ARG A 102 -8.18 25.22 6.81
N PRO A 103 -7.63 26.41 6.45
CA PRO A 103 -8.45 27.58 6.17
C PRO A 103 -9.42 27.37 5.00
N MET A 104 -10.54 28.12 5.01
CA MET A 104 -11.56 28.05 3.95
C MET A 104 -11.10 28.68 2.63
N GLU A 105 -10.07 29.53 2.68
CA GLU A 105 -9.51 30.18 1.51
C GLU A 105 -8.93 29.14 0.52
N PRO A 106 -9.02 29.41 -0.80
CA PRO A 106 -8.37 28.59 -1.81
C PRO A 106 -6.87 28.50 -1.58
N ALA A 107 -6.33 27.29 -1.55
CA ALA A 107 -4.92 27.01 -1.39
C ALA A 107 -4.15 27.13 -2.72
N PHE A 108 -4.83 26.97 -3.86
CA PHE A 108 -4.17 26.88 -5.16
C PHE A 108 -3.28 28.09 -5.53
N PRO A 109 -3.67 29.37 -5.28
CA PRO A 109 -2.79 30.50 -5.57
C PRO A 109 -1.44 30.43 -4.84
N GLU A 110 -1.45 30.08 -3.55
CA GLU A 110 -0.24 29.92 -2.74
C GLU A 110 0.55 28.67 -3.15
N PHE A 111 -0.15 27.60 -3.53
CA PHE A 111 0.48 26.38 -4.03
C PHE A 111 1.24 26.64 -5.33
N ARG A 112 0.61 27.36 -6.26
CA ARG A 112 1.22 27.73 -7.53
C ARG A 112 2.45 28.62 -7.30
N ASP A 113 2.31 29.64 -6.46
CA ASP A 113 3.42 30.55 -6.12
C ASP A 113 4.62 29.77 -5.56
N PHE A 114 4.37 28.90 -4.57
CA PHE A 114 5.38 28.03 -3.99
C PHE A 114 6.06 27.13 -5.03
N CYS A 115 5.28 26.48 -5.89
CA CYS A 115 5.82 25.59 -6.92
C CYS A 115 6.73 26.32 -7.91
N LEU A 116 6.41 27.57 -8.25
CA LEU A 116 7.23 28.37 -9.16
C LEU A 116 8.48 28.92 -8.46
N ALA A 117 8.37 29.30 -7.19
CA ALA A 117 9.51 29.74 -6.38
C ALA A 117 10.53 28.61 -6.18
N HIS A 118 10.06 27.36 -6.03
CA HIS A 118 10.88 26.16 -5.80
C HIS A 118 10.98 25.26 -7.05
N ARG A 119 10.79 25.81 -8.25
CA ARG A 119 10.73 25.03 -9.49
C ARG A 119 11.90 24.05 -9.65
N ALA A 120 13.13 24.55 -9.52
CA ALA A 120 14.33 23.73 -9.77
C ALA A 120 14.44 22.56 -8.78
N GLU A 121 14.13 22.80 -7.50
CA GLU A 121 14.13 21.76 -6.46
C GLU A 121 13.03 20.72 -6.72
N LEU A 122 11.82 21.17 -7.08
CA LEU A 122 10.70 20.29 -7.40
C LEU A 122 10.96 19.44 -8.65
N GLU A 123 11.55 20.01 -9.71
CA GLU A 123 11.89 19.27 -10.93
C GLU A 123 12.88 18.13 -10.64
N VAL A 124 13.84 18.34 -9.74
CA VAL A 124 14.75 17.28 -9.26
C VAL A 124 14.00 16.24 -8.42
N LEU A 125 13.21 16.69 -7.43
CA LEU A 125 12.48 15.79 -6.53
C LEU A 125 11.52 14.87 -7.28
N VAL A 126 10.71 15.40 -8.19
CA VAL A 126 9.73 14.58 -8.92
C VAL A 126 10.40 13.60 -9.89
N ALA A 127 11.59 13.93 -10.41
CA ALA A 127 12.36 13.08 -11.31
C ALA A 127 13.02 11.91 -10.58
N GLU A 128 13.59 12.16 -9.41
CA GLU A 128 14.45 11.20 -8.71
C GLU A 128 13.69 10.36 -7.67
N ARG A 129 12.67 10.93 -7.03
CA ARG A 129 11.97 10.25 -5.94
C ARG A 129 10.90 9.30 -6.45
N ARG A 130 10.69 8.22 -5.70
CA ARG A 130 9.68 7.20 -5.99
C ARG A 130 8.51 7.33 -5.02
N THR A 131 7.29 7.16 -5.53
CA THR A 131 6.12 6.94 -4.70
C THR A 131 6.19 5.54 -4.11
N GLN A 132 6.41 5.46 -2.80
CA GLN A 132 6.41 4.22 -2.02
C GLN A 132 5.58 4.42 -0.77
N THR A 133 4.47 3.69 -0.65
CA THR A 133 3.56 3.85 0.50
C THR A 133 3.73 2.70 1.47
N ASN A 134 4.24 2.96 2.68
CA ASN A 134 4.35 1.97 3.75
C ASN A 134 3.23 2.15 4.78
N ALA A 135 1.97 1.94 4.37
CA ALA A 135 0.82 2.19 5.24
C ALA A 135 0.71 1.15 6.37
N VAL A 136 1.21 1.50 7.57
CA VAL A 136 1.25 0.67 8.79
C VAL A 136 -0.10 0.01 9.10
N ARG A 137 -1.20 0.74 8.88
CA ARG A 137 -2.57 0.28 9.16
C ARG A 137 -3.02 -0.92 8.32
N ARG A 138 -2.36 -1.25 7.20
CA ARG A 138 -2.63 -2.49 6.46
C ARG A 138 -2.40 -3.74 7.33
N SER A 139 -1.59 -3.62 8.39
CA SER A 139 -1.46 -4.63 9.46
C SER A 139 -2.81 -5.07 10.07
N ALA A 140 -3.84 -4.20 10.05
CA ALA A 140 -5.18 -4.55 10.53
C ALA A 140 -5.81 -5.68 9.71
N ALA A 141 -5.56 -5.73 8.41
CA ALA A 141 -6.04 -6.81 7.54
C ALA A 141 -5.13 -8.05 7.59
N LEU A 142 -3.82 -7.85 7.75
CA LEU A 142 -2.84 -8.91 7.81
C LEU A 142 -2.99 -9.79 9.06
N ARG A 143 -3.25 -9.19 10.22
CA ARG A 143 -3.38 -9.90 11.49
C ARG A 143 -4.42 -11.04 11.48
N PRO A 144 -5.71 -10.81 11.17
CA PRO A 144 -6.69 -11.89 11.11
C PRO A 144 -6.35 -12.93 10.04
N ALA A 145 -5.76 -12.53 8.91
CA ALA A 145 -5.32 -13.47 7.89
C ALA A 145 -4.21 -14.39 8.40
N PHE A 146 -3.17 -13.84 9.03
CA PHE A 146 -2.10 -14.63 9.63
C PHE A 146 -2.60 -15.53 10.77
N ALA A 147 -3.59 -15.09 11.55
CA ALA A 147 -4.23 -15.93 12.57
C ALA A 147 -4.91 -17.16 11.96
N VAL A 148 -5.67 -16.98 10.88
CA VAL A 148 -6.29 -18.10 10.14
C VAL A 148 -5.24 -19.06 9.61
N LEU A 149 -4.19 -18.55 8.94
CA LEU A 149 -3.15 -19.41 8.37
C LEU A 149 -2.37 -20.18 9.44
N ALA A 150 -2.02 -19.53 10.56
CA ALA A 150 -1.30 -20.17 11.66
C ALA A 150 -2.15 -21.26 12.34
N GLN A 151 -3.45 -21.02 12.49
CA GLN A 151 -4.39 -21.99 13.02
C GLN A 151 -4.55 -23.20 12.09
N GLU A 152 -4.71 -22.97 10.77
CA GLU A 152 -4.85 -24.04 9.78
C GLU A 152 -3.60 -24.92 9.68
N GLU A 153 -2.41 -24.32 9.75
CA GLU A 153 -1.15 -25.05 9.59
C GLU A 153 -0.56 -25.58 10.89
N ALA A 154 -1.11 -25.14 12.04
CA ALA A 154 -0.64 -25.46 13.40
C ALA A 154 0.88 -25.29 13.58
N ARG A 155 1.44 -24.26 12.95
CA ARG A 155 2.89 -23.99 12.84
C ARG A 155 3.20 -22.51 12.97
N SER A 156 4.46 -22.20 13.29
CA SER A 156 4.94 -20.82 13.23
C SER A 156 5.00 -20.33 11.78
N LEU A 157 4.83 -19.02 11.60
CA LEU A 157 4.90 -18.39 10.28
C LEU A 157 6.33 -17.88 10.01
N ALA A 158 6.83 -18.13 8.81
CA ALA A 158 8.02 -17.49 8.27
C ALA A 158 7.59 -16.48 7.20
N LEU A 159 7.65 -15.19 7.50
CA LEU A 159 7.05 -14.13 6.69
C LEU A 159 8.03 -13.60 5.64
N ILE A 160 7.55 -13.47 4.40
CA ILE A 160 8.27 -12.86 3.28
C ILE A 160 7.38 -11.78 2.65
N GLU A 161 7.69 -10.50 2.84
CA GLU A 161 6.94 -9.39 2.23
C GLU A 161 7.52 -9.01 0.87
N VAL A 162 6.66 -8.90 -0.14
CA VAL A 162 6.98 -8.36 -1.48
C VAL A 162 6.66 -6.87 -1.50
N GLY A 163 7.60 -6.04 -1.97
CA GLY A 163 7.41 -4.58 -2.03
C GLY A 163 7.37 -3.92 -0.66
N THR A 164 8.23 -4.38 0.24
CA THR A 164 8.12 -4.10 1.69
C THR A 164 8.39 -2.64 2.08
N SER A 165 8.96 -1.82 1.18
CA SER A 165 9.43 -0.46 1.47
C SER A 165 10.38 -0.41 2.68
N ALA A 166 9.92 0.06 3.85
CA ALA A 166 10.69 0.12 5.10
C ALA A 166 10.48 -1.11 6.02
N GLY A 167 9.71 -2.12 5.61
CA GLY A 167 9.51 -3.32 6.42
C GLY A 167 8.45 -3.20 7.51
N LEU A 168 7.66 -2.12 7.55
CA LEU A 168 6.81 -1.85 8.71
C LEU A 168 5.64 -2.83 8.87
N ASN A 169 5.12 -3.42 7.79
CA ASN A 169 4.05 -4.42 7.88
C ASN A 169 4.55 -5.80 8.29
N LEU A 170 5.87 -6.07 8.20
CA LEU A 170 6.46 -7.28 8.78
C LEU A 170 6.31 -7.30 10.30
N LEU A 171 6.13 -6.16 10.95
CA LEU A 171 6.06 -6.01 12.41
C LEU A 171 4.62 -5.91 12.93
N TRP A 172 3.64 -6.39 12.16
CA TRP A 172 2.20 -6.30 12.46
C TRP A 172 1.81 -6.79 13.87
N ASP A 173 2.52 -7.79 14.41
CA ASP A 173 2.28 -8.39 15.73
C ASP A 173 2.91 -7.61 16.88
N HIS A 174 3.75 -6.62 16.59
CA HIS A 174 4.22 -5.62 17.55
C HIS A 174 3.26 -4.45 17.69
N TYR A 175 2.20 -4.38 16.86
CA TYR A 175 1.19 -3.31 16.91
C TYR A 175 -0.04 -3.74 17.70
N ARG A 176 -0.62 -2.79 18.44
CA ARG A 176 -1.91 -2.96 19.09
C ARG A 176 -3.01 -2.53 18.12
N ILE A 177 -3.90 -3.45 17.79
CA ILE A 177 -4.97 -3.23 16.81
C ILE A 177 -6.31 -3.45 17.48
N GLU A 178 -7.18 -2.45 17.40
CA GLU A 178 -8.55 -2.47 17.88
C GLU A 178 -9.51 -2.51 16.69
N TYR A 179 -10.39 -3.50 16.69
CA TYR A 179 -11.41 -3.72 15.68
C TYR A 179 -12.78 -3.31 16.24
N GLN A 180 -13.32 -2.22 15.71
CA GLN A 180 -14.67 -1.78 16.00
C GLN A 180 -15.64 -2.62 15.16
N MET A 181 -16.22 -3.65 15.77
CA MET A 181 -17.10 -4.57 15.06
C MET A 181 -18.50 -3.96 14.88
N ARG A 182 -19.08 -4.09 13.70
CA ARG A 182 -20.48 -3.68 13.42
C ARG A 182 -21.49 -4.42 14.28
N SER A 183 -21.19 -5.66 14.67
CA SER A 183 -21.99 -6.45 15.62
C SER A 183 -21.98 -5.90 17.05
N GLY A 184 -21.13 -4.90 17.34
CA GLY A 184 -20.97 -4.25 18.65
C GLY A 184 -19.98 -4.94 19.58
N ARG A 185 -19.42 -6.10 19.21
CA ARG A 185 -18.44 -6.83 20.02
C ARG A 185 -17.01 -6.56 19.54
N ASN A 186 -16.37 -5.52 20.06
CA ASN A 186 -15.01 -5.18 19.66
C ASN A 186 -14.01 -6.31 19.97
N GLN A 187 -13.00 -6.43 19.11
CA GLN A 187 -11.85 -7.29 19.35
C GLN A 187 -10.59 -6.43 19.42
N ILE A 188 -9.66 -6.79 20.30
CA ILE A 188 -8.38 -6.09 20.44
C ILE A 188 -7.29 -7.14 20.48
N ALA A 189 -6.18 -6.85 19.82
CA ALA A 189 -5.04 -7.75 19.84
C ALA A 189 -3.71 -7.01 19.72
N GLY A 190 -2.64 -7.65 20.18
CA GLY A 190 -1.28 -7.13 20.20
C GLY A 190 -0.81 -6.74 21.59
N PRO A 191 0.45 -6.31 21.74
CA PRO A 191 1.02 -5.93 23.03
C PRO A 191 0.26 -4.76 23.64
N GLN A 192 -0.07 -4.85 24.93
CA GLN A 192 -0.81 -3.79 25.62
C GLN A 192 -0.02 -2.47 25.69
N ASP A 193 1.29 -2.57 25.72
CA ASP A 193 2.29 -1.51 25.81
C ASP A 193 2.81 -1.03 24.44
N SER A 194 2.30 -1.57 23.33
CA SER A 194 2.69 -1.10 22.00
C SER A 194 2.35 0.38 21.84
N THR A 195 3.33 1.18 21.39
CA THR A 195 3.11 2.60 21.11
C THR A 195 2.23 2.83 19.87
N VAL A 196 2.19 1.85 18.96
CA VAL A 196 1.37 1.89 17.74
C VAL A 196 -0.02 1.34 18.03
N HIS A 197 -1.01 2.25 18.11
CA HIS A 197 -2.41 1.93 18.32
C HIS A 197 -3.23 2.15 17.04
N ILE A 198 -3.57 1.07 16.36
CA ILE A 198 -4.35 1.10 15.12
C ILE A 198 -5.81 0.82 15.46
N HIS A 199 -6.71 1.63 14.92
CA HIS A 199 -8.15 1.36 14.95
C HIS A 199 -8.59 0.91 13.57
N ALA A 200 -9.53 -0.02 13.45
CA ALA A 200 -10.13 -0.42 12.18
C ALA A 200 -11.61 -0.76 12.38
N ASP A 201 -12.46 -0.36 11.43
CA ASP A 201 -13.85 -0.82 11.41
C ASP A 201 -13.90 -2.22 10.82
N ALA A 202 -14.71 -3.09 11.41
CA ALA A 202 -14.81 -4.48 10.97
C ALA A 202 -16.26 -4.96 10.87
N ASP A 203 -16.55 -5.73 9.83
CA ASP A 203 -17.84 -6.39 9.59
C ASP A 203 -17.61 -7.84 9.15
N GLY A 204 -18.68 -8.64 9.15
CA GLY A 204 -18.62 -10.08 8.86
C GLY A 204 -18.03 -10.91 10.01
N PRO A 205 -17.78 -12.21 9.80
CA PRO A 205 -17.29 -13.12 10.83
C PRO A 205 -15.77 -13.01 10.98
N LEU A 206 -15.28 -11.86 11.44
CA LEU A 206 -13.85 -11.65 11.67
C LEU A 206 -13.30 -12.75 12.62
N PRO A 207 -12.21 -13.45 12.25
CA PRO A 207 -11.57 -14.45 13.09
C PRO A 207 -11.15 -13.89 14.45
N ASP A 208 -10.88 -14.78 15.41
CA ASP A 208 -10.32 -14.38 16.70
C ASP A 208 -8.91 -13.78 16.51
N VAL A 209 -8.84 -12.44 16.53
CA VAL A 209 -7.58 -11.71 16.35
C VAL A 209 -6.65 -11.82 17.56
N GLY A 210 -7.17 -12.27 18.72
CA GLY A 210 -6.43 -12.48 19.95
C GLY A 210 -5.64 -13.78 19.99
N ALA A 211 -5.88 -14.69 19.03
CA ALA A 211 -5.12 -15.93 18.91
C ALA A 211 -3.62 -15.66 18.78
N SER A 212 -2.80 -16.47 19.45
CA SER A 212 -1.34 -16.38 19.36
C SER A 212 -0.87 -16.85 17.99
N VAL A 213 -0.06 -16.02 17.33
CA VAL A 213 0.51 -16.31 16.01
C VAL A 213 2.03 -16.25 16.12
N PRO A 214 2.70 -17.39 16.33
CA PRO A 214 4.15 -17.40 16.46
C PRO A 214 4.80 -17.08 15.11
N VAL A 215 5.67 -16.08 15.07
CA VAL A 215 6.48 -15.73 13.89
C VAL A 215 7.93 -16.14 14.14
N SER A 216 8.47 -17.01 13.30
CA SER A 216 9.84 -17.55 13.44
C SER A 216 10.88 -16.74 12.68
N SER A 217 10.50 -16.12 11.57
CA SER A 217 11.38 -15.25 10.77
C SER A 217 10.60 -14.22 9.99
N ARG A 218 11.23 -13.08 9.71
CA ARG A 218 10.68 -11.98 8.91
C ARG A 218 11.69 -11.55 7.86
N MET A 219 11.23 -11.35 6.64
CA MET A 219 12.05 -10.84 5.56
C MET A 219 11.22 -10.00 4.61
N GLY A 220 11.75 -8.86 4.19
CA GLY A 220 11.18 -8.04 3.15
C GLY A 220 12.07 -8.01 1.91
N ILE A 221 11.46 -8.01 0.74
CA ILE A 221 12.13 -7.87 -0.54
C ILE A 221 11.55 -6.63 -1.22
N ASP A 222 12.41 -5.67 -1.56
CA ASP A 222 12.02 -4.48 -2.30
C ASP A 222 13.12 -4.12 -3.31
N THR A 223 12.75 -3.54 -4.45
CA THR A 223 13.72 -3.05 -5.45
C THR A 223 14.41 -1.77 -5.00
N ASN A 224 13.78 -1.01 -4.10
CA ASN A 224 14.31 0.21 -3.49
C ASN A 224 13.91 0.26 -2.01
N PRO A 225 14.51 -0.59 -1.15
CA PRO A 225 14.26 -0.54 0.28
C PRO A 225 14.48 0.86 0.85
N ILE A 226 13.66 1.22 1.83
CA ILE A 226 13.83 2.48 2.56
C ILE A 226 14.69 2.20 3.78
N ASP A 227 15.83 2.90 3.87
CA ASP A 227 16.65 2.89 5.08
C ASP A 227 15.95 3.71 6.18
N ILE A 228 15.60 3.05 7.28
CA ILE A 228 14.89 3.67 8.40
C ILE A 228 15.77 4.61 9.24
N ASP A 229 17.10 4.55 9.05
CA ASP A 229 18.07 5.45 9.68
C ASP A 229 18.36 6.69 8.81
N ASP A 230 17.96 6.67 7.53
CA ASP A 230 18.06 7.82 6.63
C ASP A 230 16.89 8.80 6.86
N LYS A 231 17.19 9.91 7.55
CA LYS A 231 16.22 10.96 7.86
C LYS A 231 15.59 11.59 6.62
N ASP A 232 16.34 11.68 5.53
CA ASP A 232 15.85 12.26 4.29
C ASP A 232 14.84 11.33 3.60
N ALA A 233 15.15 10.03 3.53
CA ALA A 233 14.23 9.01 3.05
C ALA A 233 12.96 8.93 3.91
N ILE A 234 13.08 9.05 5.24
CA ILE A 234 11.92 9.09 6.14
C ILE A 234 11.09 10.36 5.95
N CYS A 235 11.71 11.52 5.73
CA CYS A 235 10.97 12.74 5.41
C CYS A 235 10.19 12.61 4.10
N TRP A 236 10.79 11.98 3.08
CA TRP A 236 10.07 11.68 1.84
C TRP A 236 8.89 10.72 2.07
N LEU A 237 9.08 9.67 2.89
CA LEU A 237 8.02 8.73 3.23
C LEU A 237 6.85 9.42 3.95
N HIS A 238 7.13 10.40 4.82
CA HIS A 238 6.13 11.29 5.40
C HIS A 238 5.40 12.11 4.35
N ALA A 239 6.14 12.75 3.44
CA ALA A 239 5.56 13.61 2.41
C ALA A 239 4.57 12.89 1.48
N LEU A 240 4.67 11.56 1.36
CA LEU A 240 3.72 10.72 0.61
C LEU A 240 2.39 10.46 1.34
N ILE A 241 2.26 10.88 2.60
CA ILE A 241 1.01 10.82 3.36
C ILE A 241 0.21 12.10 3.10
N PHE A 242 -1.06 11.92 2.71
CA PHE A 242 -2.03 12.99 2.54
C PHE A 242 -2.02 13.97 3.74
N PRO A 243 -2.10 15.27 3.50
CA PRO A 243 -1.85 16.30 4.50
C PRO A 243 -2.90 16.33 5.62
N GLU A 244 -4.10 15.82 5.36
CA GLU A 244 -5.18 15.67 6.35
C GLU A 244 -5.01 14.44 7.26
N HIS A 245 -4.21 13.44 6.88
CA HIS A 245 -4.03 12.21 7.65
C HIS A 245 -2.95 12.33 8.74
N VAL A 246 -3.18 13.22 9.69
CA VAL A 246 -2.23 13.52 10.80
C VAL A 246 -1.99 12.28 11.67
N GLU A 247 -3.01 11.45 11.89
CA GLU A 247 -2.86 10.19 12.64
C GLU A 247 -1.92 9.20 11.95
N ARG A 248 -1.88 9.20 10.61
CA ARG A 248 -0.98 8.32 9.86
C ARG A 248 0.50 8.72 10.00
N TYR A 249 0.79 10.01 10.16
CA TYR A 249 2.13 10.47 10.54
C TYR A 249 2.51 9.90 11.90
N GLY A 250 1.62 10.06 12.88
CA GLY A 250 1.83 9.53 14.22
C GLY A 250 2.07 8.02 14.26
N TRP A 251 1.37 7.24 13.43
CA TRP A 251 1.61 5.80 13.30
C TRP A 251 2.94 5.48 12.62
N LEU A 252 3.31 6.22 11.58
CA LEU A 252 4.57 6.00 10.88
C LEU A 252 5.76 6.27 11.80
N ASP A 253 5.78 7.39 12.54
CA ASP A 253 6.84 7.71 13.50
C ASP A 253 7.04 6.58 14.52
N ARG A 254 5.95 6.14 15.16
CA ARG A 254 5.98 5.09 16.19
C ARG A 254 6.33 3.72 15.61
N ALA A 255 5.87 3.41 14.40
CA ALA A 255 6.25 2.17 13.72
C ALA A 255 7.73 2.16 13.35
N LEU A 256 8.31 3.31 12.97
CA LEU A 256 9.75 3.44 12.73
C LEU A 256 10.56 3.25 14.02
N GLU A 257 10.08 3.71 15.17
CA GLU A 257 10.69 3.42 16.47
C GLU A 257 10.72 1.92 16.77
N ILE A 258 9.57 1.24 16.64
CA ILE A 258 9.46 -0.23 16.78
C ILE A 258 10.37 -0.94 15.77
N ALA A 259 10.45 -0.45 14.53
CA ALA A 259 11.32 -1.02 13.51
C ALA A 259 12.80 -0.86 13.81
N ARG A 260 13.23 0.21 14.49
CA ARG A 260 14.62 0.37 14.94
C ARG A 260 14.99 -0.61 16.06
N GLU A 261 14.02 -1.03 16.86
CA GLU A 261 14.20 -2.03 17.93
C GLU A 261 14.25 -3.46 17.37
N HIS A 262 13.33 -3.82 16.48
CA HIS A 262 13.17 -5.20 16.00
C HIS A 262 13.79 -5.49 14.62
N ARG A 263 14.24 -4.45 13.90
CA ARG A 263 14.95 -4.45 12.60
C ARG A 263 14.67 -5.67 11.71
N PRO A 264 13.54 -5.70 10.99
CA PRO A 264 13.30 -6.78 10.04
C PRO A 264 14.38 -6.79 8.95
N ARG A 265 14.80 -7.99 8.51
CA ARG A 265 15.72 -8.13 7.38
C ARG A 265 15.02 -7.65 6.12
N VAL A 266 15.53 -6.59 5.50
CA VAL A 266 15.05 -6.11 4.19
C VAL A 266 16.19 -6.19 3.18
N VAL A 267 15.92 -6.77 2.02
CA VAL A 267 16.91 -6.93 0.94
C VAL A 267 16.50 -6.16 -0.30
N ALA A 268 17.50 -5.51 -0.92
CA ALA A 268 17.37 -4.84 -2.20
C ALA A 268 17.49 -5.87 -3.33
N ALA A 269 16.36 -6.31 -3.90
CA ALA A 269 16.33 -7.31 -4.97
C ALA A 269 15.02 -7.24 -5.78
N ASP A 270 15.06 -7.77 -7.01
CA ASP A 270 13.83 -8.17 -7.70
C ASP A 270 13.31 -9.46 -7.06
N VAL A 271 12.05 -9.45 -6.62
CA VAL A 271 11.41 -10.61 -6.00
C VAL A 271 11.43 -11.85 -6.90
N ILE A 272 11.33 -11.67 -8.23
CA ILE A 272 11.28 -12.77 -9.19
C ILE A 272 12.59 -13.58 -9.14
N ASP A 273 13.71 -12.93 -8.86
CA ASP A 273 15.04 -13.54 -8.85
C ASP A 273 15.33 -14.31 -7.57
N VAL A 274 14.74 -13.91 -6.44
CA VAL A 274 15.11 -14.43 -5.11
C VAL A 274 14.02 -15.26 -4.42
N ILE A 275 12.74 -15.10 -4.78
CA ILE A 275 11.62 -15.67 -4.00
C ILE A 275 11.66 -17.19 -3.86
N GLU A 276 12.12 -17.91 -4.90
CA GLU A 276 12.22 -19.37 -4.85
C GLU A 276 13.20 -19.82 -3.77
N GLY A 277 14.37 -19.17 -3.70
CA GLY A 277 15.40 -19.47 -2.71
C GLY A 277 15.00 -19.06 -1.30
N GLU A 278 14.34 -17.90 -1.15
CA GLU A 278 13.94 -17.41 0.18
C GLU A 278 12.81 -18.26 0.80
N ILE A 279 11.87 -18.80 0.00
CA ILE A 279 10.88 -19.78 0.49
C ILE A 279 11.57 -21.08 0.93
N GLU A 280 12.56 -21.55 0.17
CA GLU A 280 13.32 -22.76 0.49
C GLU A 280 14.13 -22.59 1.78
N ALA A 281 14.71 -21.41 1.99
CA ALA A 281 15.55 -21.07 3.13
C ALA A 281 14.80 -20.87 4.47
N CYS A 282 13.47 -20.77 4.47
CA CYS A 282 12.70 -20.64 5.71
C CYS A 282 12.95 -21.82 6.69
N PRO A 283 12.84 -21.63 8.01
CA PRO A 283 13.01 -22.72 8.99
C PRO A 283 12.07 -23.90 8.71
N SER A 284 12.55 -25.15 8.76
CA SER A 284 11.77 -26.34 8.34
C SER A 284 10.51 -26.62 9.17
N ASP A 285 10.48 -26.14 10.41
CA ASP A 285 9.37 -26.25 11.36
C ASP A 285 8.34 -25.11 11.22
N ALA A 286 8.62 -24.12 10.37
CA ALA A 286 7.72 -23.01 10.04
C ALA A 286 6.99 -23.23 8.70
N ILE A 287 5.83 -22.60 8.52
CA ILE A 287 5.19 -22.46 7.21
C ILE A 287 5.58 -21.11 6.58
N PRO A 288 6.17 -21.08 5.38
CA PRO A 288 6.44 -19.82 4.69
C PRO A 288 5.12 -19.15 4.28
N VAL A 289 5.05 -17.84 4.48
CA VAL A 289 3.95 -17.00 4.01
C VAL A 289 4.54 -15.83 3.25
N VAL A 290 4.42 -15.90 1.92
CA VAL A 290 4.69 -14.75 1.05
C VAL A 290 3.49 -13.81 1.16
N PHE A 291 3.71 -12.52 1.34
CA PHE A 291 2.60 -11.57 1.33
C PHE A 291 2.92 -10.28 0.60
N ALA A 292 1.90 -9.69 0.01
CA ALA A 292 1.97 -8.50 -0.80
C ALA A 292 0.79 -7.58 -0.46
N THR A 293 1.07 -6.28 -0.23
CA THR A 293 0.02 -5.29 0.03
C THR A 293 0.14 -4.10 -0.93
N LEU A 294 -0.73 -4.08 -1.94
CA LEU A 294 -0.78 -3.08 -2.99
C LEU A 294 0.55 -2.91 -3.73
N VAL A 295 1.10 -4.02 -4.23
CA VAL A 295 2.33 -3.99 -5.04
C VAL A 295 2.17 -4.77 -6.33
N LEU A 296 1.45 -5.90 -6.32
CA LEU A 296 1.36 -6.76 -7.49
C LEU A 296 0.53 -6.13 -8.60
N TYR A 297 -0.44 -5.27 -8.28
CA TYR A 297 -1.17 -4.51 -9.30
C TYR A 297 -0.27 -3.57 -10.13
N GLN A 298 0.93 -3.26 -9.63
CA GLN A 298 1.92 -2.42 -10.30
C GLN A 298 2.83 -3.23 -11.22
N PHE A 299 2.79 -4.57 -11.13
CA PHE A 299 3.65 -5.42 -11.95
C PHE A 299 3.17 -5.37 -13.41
N PRO A 300 4.09 -5.18 -14.38
CA PRO A 300 3.80 -5.51 -15.76
C PRO A 300 3.32 -6.96 -15.87
N LYS A 301 2.45 -7.24 -16.85
CA LYS A 301 1.85 -8.57 -17.03
C LYS A 301 2.90 -9.69 -17.11
N ASP A 302 3.98 -9.49 -17.87
CA ASP A 302 5.06 -10.45 -18.03
C ASP A 302 5.86 -10.66 -16.73
N ALA A 303 6.01 -9.62 -15.90
CA ALA A 303 6.66 -9.71 -14.61
C ALA A 303 5.79 -10.51 -13.63
N LEU A 304 4.48 -10.27 -13.62
CA LEU A 304 3.52 -11.03 -12.82
C LEU A 304 3.50 -12.52 -13.21
N GLU A 305 3.49 -12.84 -14.52
CA GLU A 305 3.57 -14.22 -15.01
C GLU A 305 4.87 -14.92 -14.56
N ARG A 306 6.02 -14.21 -14.64
CA ARG A 306 7.30 -14.72 -14.15
C ARG A 306 7.33 -14.93 -12.63
N PHE A 307 6.73 -14.01 -11.87
CA PHE A 307 6.60 -14.13 -10.42
C PHE A 307 5.74 -15.34 -10.02
N LEU A 308 4.55 -15.50 -10.62
CA LEU A 308 3.71 -16.68 -10.42
C LEU A 308 4.43 -17.97 -10.81
N GLY A 309 5.18 -17.94 -11.90
CA GLY A 309 6.04 -19.05 -12.31
C GLY A 309 7.09 -19.39 -11.25
N ALA A 310 7.74 -18.41 -10.63
CA ALA A 310 8.69 -18.64 -9.53
C ALA A 310 8.03 -19.28 -8.31
N LEU A 311 6.84 -18.84 -7.93
CA LEU A 311 6.04 -19.46 -6.86
C LEU A 311 5.69 -20.93 -7.17
N ASP A 312 5.34 -21.27 -8.42
CA ASP A 312 5.11 -22.66 -8.81
C ASP A 312 6.37 -23.52 -8.70
N ARG A 313 7.54 -22.96 -9.02
CA ARG A 313 8.80 -23.70 -8.88
C ARG A 313 9.10 -23.98 -7.41
N ALA A 314 8.92 -22.98 -6.54
CA ALA A 314 9.05 -23.14 -5.10
C ALA A 314 8.06 -24.19 -4.55
N ALA A 315 6.82 -24.20 -5.06
CA ALA A 315 5.75 -25.10 -4.61
C ALA A 315 6.02 -26.59 -4.88
N ARG A 316 6.94 -26.89 -5.82
CA ARG A 316 7.41 -28.26 -6.06
C ARG A 316 8.33 -28.79 -4.96
N LYS A 317 8.98 -27.90 -4.22
CA LYS A 317 9.93 -28.24 -3.16
C LYS A 317 9.29 -28.18 -1.78
N ARG A 318 8.39 -27.22 -1.56
CA ARG A 318 7.82 -26.94 -0.24
C ARG A 318 6.43 -26.34 -0.33
N SER A 319 5.55 -26.71 0.60
CA SER A 319 4.26 -26.05 0.75
C SER A 319 4.40 -24.69 1.43
N PHE A 320 3.65 -23.70 0.98
CA PHE A 320 3.63 -22.33 1.54
C PHE A 320 2.29 -21.64 1.23
N TRP A 321 2.11 -20.47 1.81
CA TRP A 321 0.98 -19.59 1.53
C TRP A 321 1.43 -18.31 0.82
N MET A 322 0.54 -17.78 -0.01
CA MET A 322 0.61 -16.40 -0.48
C MET A 322 -0.62 -15.64 0.00
N LEU A 323 -0.41 -14.50 0.66
CA LEU A 323 -1.44 -13.51 0.96
C LEU A 323 -1.29 -12.31 0.05
N SER A 324 -2.38 -11.87 -0.56
CA SER A 324 -2.36 -10.76 -1.51
C SER A 324 -3.49 -9.81 -1.20
N MET A 325 -3.17 -8.57 -0.85
CA MET A 325 -4.12 -7.47 -0.70
C MET A 325 -3.96 -6.52 -1.89
N GLU A 326 -4.83 -6.61 -2.88
CA GLU A 326 -4.69 -5.87 -4.15
C GLU A 326 -6.01 -5.20 -4.56
N PRO A 327 -5.98 -4.07 -5.29
CA PRO A 327 -7.19 -3.35 -5.68
C PRO A 327 -8.19 -4.21 -6.46
N ASP A 328 -9.47 -4.10 -6.12
CA ASP A 328 -10.58 -4.83 -6.78
C ASP A 328 -11.12 -4.11 -8.03
N GLY A 329 -10.66 -2.87 -8.28
CA GLY A 329 -11.15 -2.00 -9.35
C GLY A 329 -12.44 -1.24 -9.03
N ALA A 330 -13.01 -1.42 -7.84
CA ALA A 330 -14.22 -0.75 -7.34
C ALA A 330 -13.96 0.18 -6.13
N GLY A 331 -12.69 0.41 -5.80
CA GLY A 331 -12.27 1.31 -4.71
C GLY A 331 -11.99 0.59 -3.38
N SER A 332 -11.99 -0.74 -3.38
CA SER A 332 -11.57 -1.59 -2.26
C SER A 332 -10.33 -2.40 -2.67
N CYS A 333 -9.90 -3.31 -1.81
CA CYS A 333 -8.91 -4.33 -2.08
C CYS A 333 -9.47 -5.71 -1.73
N ASP A 334 -9.19 -6.68 -2.58
CA ASP A 334 -9.40 -8.09 -2.27
C ASP A 334 -8.23 -8.59 -1.44
N LEU A 335 -8.51 -9.15 -0.25
CA LEU A 335 -7.54 -9.93 0.52
C LEU A 335 -7.70 -11.41 0.18
N MET A 336 -6.76 -11.93 -0.60
CA MET A 336 -6.75 -13.31 -1.09
C MET A 336 -5.69 -14.14 -0.36
N ALA A 337 -6.03 -15.38 -0.03
CA ALA A 337 -5.11 -16.40 0.45
C ALA A 337 -4.99 -17.51 -0.59
N ILE A 338 -3.75 -17.90 -0.89
CA ILE A 338 -3.44 -18.95 -1.85
C ILE A 338 -2.54 -19.97 -1.18
N ARG A 339 -3.03 -21.20 -1.06
CA ARG A 339 -2.24 -22.31 -0.57
C ARG A 339 -1.53 -22.99 -1.72
N PHE A 340 -0.21 -23.07 -1.66
CA PHE A 340 0.61 -23.86 -2.56
C PHE A 340 1.00 -25.16 -1.86
N ALA A 341 0.49 -26.30 -2.32
CA ALA A 341 0.83 -27.59 -1.74
C ALA A 341 0.67 -28.75 -2.73
N ALA A 342 1.66 -29.64 -2.79
CA ALA A 342 1.64 -30.83 -3.64
C ALA A 342 1.30 -30.52 -5.11
N GLY A 343 1.88 -29.46 -5.66
CA GLY A 343 1.65 -29.03 -7.04
C GLY A 343 0.26 -28.45 -7.33
N ARG A 344 -0.56 -28.20 -6.29
CA ARG A 344 -1.89 -27.59 -6.40
C ARG A 344 -1.93 -26.22 -5.74
N ARG A 345 -2.82 -25.38 -6.25
CA ARG A 345 -3.16 -24.06 -5.71
C ARG A 345 -4.59 -24.07 -5.22
N VAL A 346 -4.84 -23.66 -3.97
CA VAL A 346 -6.19 -23.44 -3.44
C VAL A 346 -6.32 -21.96 -3.13
N VAL A 347 -7.26 -21.27 -3.79
CA VAL A 347 -7.43 -19.82 -3.68
C VAL A 347 -8.72 -19.53 -2.90
N ARG A 348 -8.62 -18.65 -1.90
CA ARG A 348 -9.73 -18.19 -1.07
C ARG A 348 -9.71 -16.68 -0.96
N LYS A 349 -10.87 -16.03 -1.11
CA LYS A 349 -11.04 -14.63 -0.71
C LYS A 349 -11.36 -14.59 0.78
N LEU A 350 -10.56 -13.88 1.56
CA LEU A 350 -10.73 -13.73 3.00
C LEU A 350 -11.57 -12.50 3.35
N ALA A 351 -11.34 -11.37 2.68
CA ALA A 351 -12.01 -10.12 3.01
C ALA A 351 -12.00 -9.11 1.85
N ASP A 352 -12.95 -8.17 1.91
CA ASP A 352 -12.84 -6.86 1.27
C ASP A 352 -12.17 -5.89 2.25
N VAL A 353 -11.18 -5.13 1.80
CA VAL A 353 -10.35 -4.28 2.68
C VAL A 353 -10.16 -2.91 2.05
N HIS A 354 -10.36 -1.85 2.83
CA HIS A 354 -10.00 -0.51 2.37
C HIS A 354 -8.49 -0.41 2.05
N PRO A 355 -8.04 0.29 0.99
CA PRO A 355 -6.62 0.33 0.54
C PRO A 355 -5.55 0.68 1.60
N HIS A 356 -5.95 1.41 2.63
CA HIS A 356 -5.12 1.81 3.78
C HIS A 356 -5.46 1.10 5.10
N GLY A 357 -6.30 0.06 5.06
CA GLY A 357 -6.73 -0.73 6.22
C GLY A 357 -7.78 -0.03 7.10
N TRP A 358 -8.57 0.90 6.55
CA TRP A 358 -9.57 1.64 7.33
C TRP A 358 -10.71 0.75 7.82
N SER A 359 -11.26 -0.04 6.91
CA SER A 359 -12.31 -1.01 7.17
C SER A 359 -11.95 -2.37 6.58
N ILE A 360 -12.50 -3.41 7.19
CA ILE A 360 -12.37 -4.81 6.78
C ILE A 360 -13.76 -5.44 6.82
N VAL A 361 -14.20 -6.02 5.71
CA VAL A 361 -15.41 -6.86 5.67
C VAL A 361 -14.96 -8.29 5.45
N TRP A 362 -14.95 -9.08 6.52
CA TRP A 362 -14.52 -10.47 6.46
C TRP A 362 -15.59 -11.31 5.74
N SER A 363 -15.15 -12.25 4.90
CA SER A 363 -16.04 -13.12 4.14
C SER A 363 -16.47 -14.35 4.97
N ASP A 364 -17.70 -14.81 4.80
CA ASP A 364 -18.26 -16.04 5.44
C ASP A 364 -17.65 -17.37 4.93
N GLU A 365 -16.41 -17.37 4.44
CA GLU A 365 -15.77 -18.44 3.65
C GLU A 365 -16.56 -18.85 2.40
N LYS A 366 -16.02 -18.50 1.23
CA LYS A 366 -16.34 -19.21 -0.01
C LYS A 366 -15.02 -19.65 -0.61
N ASP A 367 -14.78 -20.96 -0.65
CA ASP A 367 -13.86 -21.50 -1.65
C ASP A 367 -14.34 -20.96 -3.00
N VAL A 368 -13.49 -20.17 -3.65
CA VAL A 368 -13.81 -19.65 -4.99
C VAL A 368 -13.52 -20.80 -5.96
N GLY A 369 -14.41 -21.80 -5.93
CA GLY A 369 -14.43 -22.86 -6.92
C GLY A 369 -14.58 -22.23 -8.31
N GLY A 370 -13.62 -22.54 -9.18
CA GLY A 370 -13.54 -22.20 -10.60
C GLY A 370 -14.63 -21.27 -11.18
N SER A 371 -14.16 -20.13 -11.70
CA SER A 371 -14.89 -19.02 -12.34
C SER A 371 -15.18 -17.84 -11.40
N VAL A 372 -14.26 -16.87 -11.42
CA VAL A 372 -14.48 -15.53 -10.88
C VAL A 372 -15.31 -14.77 -11.92
N GLY A 373 -16.62 -14.70 -11.69
CA GLY A 373 -17.50 -13.79 -12.43
C GLY A 373 -17.44 -12.39 -11.82
N GLY A 374 -16.86 -11.44 -12.55
CA GLY A 374 -16.91 -10.00 -12.23
C GLY A 374 -15.54 -9.30 -12.30
N ASP A 375 -15.29 -8.65 -13.43
CA ASP A 375 -14.35 -7.55 -13.80
C ASP A 375 -13.03 -7.23 -13.05
N ALA A 376 -12.56 -7.97 -12.05
CA ALA A 376 -11.20 -7.92 -11.50
C ALA A 376 -10.19 -8.77 -12.33
N ARG A 377 -10.36 -8.74 -13.66
CA ARG A 377 -9.75 -9.64 -14.68
C ARG A 377 -8.25 -9.42 -14.97
N GLY A 378 -7.43 -9.19 -13.96
CA GLY A 378 -5.99 -8.87 -14.15
C GLY A 378 -5.04 -9.86 -13.49
N LEU A 379 -5.12 -9.95 -12.16
CA LEU A 379 -4.13 -10.69 -11.37
C LEU A 379 -4.45 -12.19 -11.28
N TRP A 380 -5.74 -12.52 -11.20
CA TRP A 380 -6.23 -13.87 -10.87
C TRP A 380 -6.66 -14.69 -12.09
N ASP A 381 -6.86 -14.06 -13.24
CA ASP A 381 -7.07 -14.75 -14.52
C ASP A 381 -5.82 -15.54 -14.97
N LEU A 382 -4.64 -15.19 -14.43
CA LEU A 382 -3.36 -15.87 -14.64
C LEU A 382 -3.11 -17.00 -13.62
N VAL A 383 -4.05 -17.24 -12.71
CA VAL A 383 -4.00 -18.33 -11.74
C VAL A 383 -5.01 -19.39 -12.18
N PRO A 384 -4.66 -20.32 -13.08
CA PRO A 384 -5.55 -21.42 -13.41
C PRO A 384 -5.80 -22.25 -12.14
N ALA A 385 -7.05 -22.32 -11.71
CA ALA A 385 -7.49 -23.27 -10.71
C ALA A 385 -7.45 -24.67 -11.34
N THR A 386 -6.50 -25.52 -10.94
CA THR A 386 -6.63 -26.96 -11.15
C THR A 386 -7.54 -27.49 -10.06
N THR A 387 -8.78 -27.83 -10.44
CA THR A 387 -9.75 -28.56 -9.62
C THR A 387 -9.18 -29.84 -9.03
#